data_AF-A0A6B3EJI8-F1
#
_entry.id   AF-A0A6B3EJI8-F1
#
_cell.length_a   1.000
_cell.length_b   1.000
_cell.length_c   1.000
_cell.angle_alpha   90.00
_cell.angle_beta   90.00
_cell.angle_gamma   90.00
#
_symmetry.space_group_name_H-M   'P 1'
#
loop_
_entity.id
_entity.type
_entity.pdbx_description
1 polymer ?
#
loop_
_entity_poly.entity_id
_entity_poly.type
_entity_poly.pdbx_seq_one_letter_code
_entity_poly.pdbx_strand_id
1 'polypeptide(L)' 'GPLEPLIDRAIVLRDGCVRHDGPPPRAVGQHALPGHDHVHPHSGAAEPVRSGLLG' A
#
# COMPACT_ATOMS: atom_id res chain seq x y z
N GLY A 1 -3.51 -8.06 9.22
CA GLY A 1 -4.76 -8.08 8.41
C GLY A 1 -4.80 -9.30 7.50
N PRO A 2 -5.84 -9.51 6.66
CA PRO A 2 -5.98 -10.74 5.87
C PRO A 2 -4.84 -11.00 4.88
N LEU A 3 -4.15 -9.94 4.45
CA LEU A 3 -2.98 -10.02 3.57
C LEU A 3 -1.66 -10.19 4.34
N GLU A 4 -1.63 -9.99 5.66
CA GLU A 4 -0.42 -10.06 6.48
C GLU A 4 0.36 -11.38 6.32
N PRO A 5 -0.28 -12.57 6.25
CA PRO A 5 0.46 -13.81 6.04
C PRO A 5 1.09 -13.95 4.65
N LEU A 6 0.71 -13.09 3.70
CA LEU A 6 1.14 -13.15 2.30
C LEU A 6 2.24 -12.15 1.97
N ILE A 7 2.57 -11.24 2.89
CA ILE A 7 3.57 -10.20 2.67
C ILE A 7 4.86 -10.60 3.38
N ASP A 8 5.88 -10.92 2.60
CA ASP A 8 7.22 -11.31 3.05
C ASP A 8 8.20 -10.12 3.09
N ARG A 9 7.94 -9.08 2.30
CA ARG A 9 8.81 -7.91 2.16
C ARG A 9 8.02 -6.60 2.05
N ALA A 10 8.57 -5.55 2.64
CA ALA A 10 8.05 -4.19 2.59
C ALA A 10 9.17 -3.21 2.25
N ILE A 11 8.87 -2.28 1.34
CA ILE A 11 9.71 -1.13 1.01
C ILE A 11 8.98 0.13 1.47
N VAL A 12 9.60 0.94 2.34
CA VAL A 12 9.03 2.22 2.78
C VAL A 12 9.77 3.34 2.07
N LEU A 13 9.04 4.19 1.36
CA LEU A 13 9.57 5.37 0.69
C LEU A 13 9.24 6.63 1.50
N ARG A 14 10.22 7.51 1.65
CA ARG A 14 10.03 8.84 2.24
C ARG A 14 11.01 9.82 1.62
N ASP A 15 10.53 11.02 1.28
CA ASP A 15 11.35 12.09 0.72
C ASP A 15 12.14 11.65 -0.53
N GLY A 16 11.55 10.77 -1.35
CA GLY A 16 12.18 10.21 -2.55
C GLY A 16 13.21 9.10 -2.29
N CYS A 17 13.41 8.68 -1.04
CA CYS A 17 14.39 7.67 -0.67
C CYS A 17 13.75 6.42 -0.05
N VAL A 18 14.41 5.27 -0.23
CA VAL A 18 14.09 4.04 0.51
C VAL A 18 14.54 4.22 1.97
N ARG A 19 13.58 4.17 2.88
CA ARG A 19 13.78 4.28 4.33
C ARG A 19 13.80 2.92 5.03
N HIS A 20 13.13 1.93 4.47
CA HIS A 20 13.10 0.56 4.96
C HIS A 20 13.06 -0.38 3.76
N ASP A 21 13.83 -1.46 3.87
CA ASP A 21 13.80 -2.59 2.96
C ASP A 21 14.00 -3.86 3.79
N GLY A 22 12.99 -4.72 3.82
CA GLY A 22 13.06 -5.98 4.56
C GLY A 22 11.68 -6.49 4.95
N PRO A 23 11.58 -7.32 6.00
CA PRO A 23 10.30 -7.82 6.49
C PRO A 23 9.32 -6.68 6.82
N PRO A 24 8.00 -6.92 6.74
CA PRO A 24 7.01 -5.91 7.07
C PRO A 24 7.25 -5.33 8.46
N PRO A 25 7.38 -4.00 8.61
CA PRO A 25 7.42 -3.40 9.94
C PRO A 25 6.12 -3.71 10.67
N ARG A 26 6.17 -3.88 11.99
CA ARG A 26 4.96 -4.08 12.79
C ARG A 26 4.00 -2.94 12.53
N ALA A 27 2.74 -3.26 12.24
CA ALA A 27 1.70 -2.26 12.11
C ALA A 27 1.59 -1.50 13.44
N VAL A 28 1.91 -0.21 13.42
CA VAL A 28 1.86 0.68 14.58
C VAL A 28 0.96 1.86 14.26
N GLY A 29 0.19 2.32 15.24
CA GLY A 29 -0.69 3.48 15.11
C GLY A 29 -2.18 3.15 15.12
N GLN A 30 -3.01 4.18 15.05
CA GLN A 30 -4.47 4.09 15.22
C GLN A 30 -5.15 3.16 14.19
N HIS A 31 -4.56 3.06 12.99
CA HIS A 31 -5.00 2.19 11.89
C HIS A 31 -4.43 0.76 11.98
N ALA A 32 -3.81 0.39 13.10
CA ALA A 32 -3.35 -0.98 13.37
C ALA A 32 -4.23 -1.69 14.42
N LEU A 33 -5.15 -0.95 15.06
CA LEU A 33 -6.01 -1.48 16.12
C LEU A 33 -7.13 -2.35 15.51
N PRO A 34 -7.46 -3.52 16.10
CA PRO A 34 -8.64 -4.30 15.69
C PRO A 34 -9.92 -3.46 15.79
N GLY A 35 -10.76 -3.50 14.75
CA GLY A 35 -12.09 -2.87 14.78
C GLY A 35 -12.21 -1.48 14.15
N HIS A 36 -11.20 -0.99 13.43
CA HIS A 36 -11.40 0.17 12.55
C HIS A 36 -11.86 -0.27 11.16
N ASP A 37 -12.80 0.46 10.58
CA ASP A 37 -13.33 0.17 9.25
C ASP A 37 -12.33 0.63 8.19
N HIS A 38 -11.80 -0.32 7.42
CA HIS A 38 -11.03 -0.02 6.23
C HIS A 38 -12.00 0.31 5.10
N VAL A 39 -12.53 1.55 5.12
CA VAL A 39 -13.40 2.02 4.04
C VAL A 39 -12.56 2.23 2.80
N HIS A 40 -12.52 1.24 1.91
CA HIS A 40 -12.07 1.43 0.53
C HIS A 40 -13.24 2.05 -0.26
N PRO A 41 -13.14 3.27 -0.80
CA PRO A 41 -14.15 3.72 -1.75
C PRO A 41 -14.15 2.76 -2.96
N HIS A 42 -15.26 2.07 -3.16
CA HIS A 42 -15.45 1.13 -4.26
C HIS A 42 -15.74 1.87 -5.59
N SER A 43 -14.94 1.54 -6.60
CA SER A 43 -15.16 1.60 -8.06
C SER A 43 -16.14 2.65 -8.63
N GLY A 44 -15.58 3.62 -9.36
CA GLY A 44 -16.30 4.42 -10.36
C GLY A 44 -15.40 4.77 -11.54
N ALA A 45 -15.58 4.06 -12.65
CA ALA A 45 -14.93 4.16 -13.96
C ALA A 45 -13.44 3.80 -14.05
N ALA A 46 -13.14 2.76 -14.85
CA ALA A 46 -11.81 2.60 -15.43
C ALA A 46 -11.61 3.74 -16.45
N GLU A 47 -10.94 4.81 -16.06
CA GLU A 47 -10.38 5.74 -17.04
C GLU A 47 -9.21 5.01 -17.74
N PRO A 48 -9.21 4.83 -19.06
CA PRO A 48 -8.06 4.25 -19.74
C PRO A 48 -6.90 5.22 -19.59
N VAL A 49 -5.84 4.80 -18.88
CA VAL A 49 -4.56 5.53 -18.90
C VAL A 49 -4.01 5.43 -20.32
N ARG A 50 -4.21 6.48 -21.10
CA ARG A 50 -3.36 6.77 -22.26
C ARG A 50 -2.10 7.43 -21.73
N SER A 51 -1.02 6.68 -21.62
CA SER A 51 0.32 7.25 -21.57
C SER A 51 1.12 6.66 -22.72
N GLY A 52 1.37 7.49 -23.73
CA GLY A 52 2.07 7.14 -24.95
C GLY A 52 3.50 6.68 -24.69
N LEU A 53 3.85 5.55 -25.28
CA LEU A 53 5.24 5.21 -25.52
C LEU A 53 5.65 5.95 -26.80
N LEU A 54 6.57 6.90 -26.65
CA LEU A 54 7.28 7.55 -27.74
C LEU A 54 7.94 6.46 -28.60
N GLY A 55 7.54 6.37 -29.86
CA GLY A 55 8.28 5.70 -30.92
C GLY A 55 9.27 6.63 -31.59
#